data_AF-A0A924WU51-F1
#
_entry.id   AF-A0A924WU51-F1
#
_cell.length_a   1.000
_cell.length_b   1.000
_cell.length_c   1.000
_cell.angle_alpha   90.00
_cell.angle_beta   90.00
_cell.angle_gamma   90.00
#
_symmetry.space_group_name_H-M   'P 1'
#
loop_
_entity.id
_entity.type
_entity.pdbx_description
1 polymer ?
#
loop_
_entity_poly.entity_id
_entity_poly.type
_entity_poly.pdbx_seq_one_letter_code
_entity_poly.pdbx_strand_id
1 'polypeptide(L)'
;MSLEHWLTLSLSDGIGPILARRIIDAAGSVAAACEVSESVLRGVDGIGAQKVAKIAGSIAAARATAAAEIEAARAKGIGFLTPDEPAYPHLLTTIPNPPL
;
A
#
# COMPACT_ATOMS: atom_id res chain seq x y z
N MET A 1 -4.14 -11.70 -5.32
CA MET A 1 -4.35 -10.36 -5.91
C MET A 1 -4.40 -9.26 -4.85
N SER A 2 -5.10 -9.43 -3.71
CA SER A 2 -5.04 -8.43 -2.62
C SER A 2 -3.61 -8.21 -2.09
N LEU A 3 -2.85 -9.28 -1.83
CA LEU A 3 -1.46 -9.19 -1.34
C LEU A 3 -0.54 -8.30 -2.18
N GLU A 4 -0.57 -8.46 -3.51
CA GLU A 4 0.27 -7.66 -4.40
C GLU A 4 -0.03 -6.16 -4.27
N HIS A 5 -1.29 -5.79 -4.09
CA HIS A 5 -1.68 -4.39 -3.89
C HIS A 5 -1.22 -3.84 -2.54
N TRP A 6 -1.38 -4.60 -1.45
CA TRP A 6 -0.87 -4.22 -0.14
C TRP A 6 0.65 -4.02 -0.16
N LEU A 7 1.39 -4.96 -0.75
CA LEU A 7 2.83 -4.88 -0.85
C LEU A 7 3.29 -3.74 -1.77
N THR A 8 2.58 -3.50 -2.88
CA THR A 8 2.85 -2.35 -3.77
C THR A 8 2.79 -1.04 -3.00
N LEU A 9 1.74 -0.81 -2.20
CA LEU A 9 1.62 0.39 -1.39
C LEU A 9 2.68 0.46 -0.29
N SER A 10 3.02 -0.66 0.34
CA SER A 10 4.06 -0.72 1.37
C SER A 10 5.47 -0.44 0.84
N LEU A 11 5.74 -0.78 -0.42
CA LEU A 11 7.03 -0.55 -1.09
C LEU A 11 7.10 0.81 -1.81
N SER A 12 6.00 1.58 -1.81
CA SER A 12 5.95 2.88 -2.46
C SER A 12 6.65 3.96 -1.61
N ASP A 13 7.62 4.64 -2.21
CA ASP A 13 8.40 5.69 -1.58
C ASP A 13 7.53 6.89 -1.17
N GLY A 14 7.73 7.33 0.07
CA GLY A 14 6.99 8.45 0.63
C GLY A 14 5.57 8.09 1.08
N ILE A 15 5.20 6.80 1.05
CA ILE A 15 3.94 6.29 1.58
C ILE A 15 4.22 5.48 2.85
N GLY A 16 4.00 6.09 4.02
CA GLY A 16 3.94 5.37 5.29
C GLY A 16 2.57 4.71 5.50
N PRO A 17 2.40 3.85 6.52
CA PRO A 17 1.16 3.09 6.72
C PRO A 17 -0.07 3.97 6.94
N ILE A 18 0.07 5.08 7.67
CA ILE A 18 -0.99 6.09 7.82
C ILE A 18 -1.42 6.66 6.47
N LEU A 19 -0.45 6.99 5.61
CA LEU A 19 -0.75 7.59 4.31
C LEU A 19 -1.36 6.57 3.35
N ALA A 20 -0.81 5.34 3.32
CA ALA A 20 -1.39 4.24 2.56
C ALA A 20 -2.85 4.02 2.93
N ARG A 21 -3.18 4.02 4.23
CA ARG A 21 -4.56 3.86 4.68
C ARG A 21 -5.47 4.97 4.18
N ARG A 22 -5.02 6.23 4.26
CA ARG A 22 -5.79 7.37 3.73
C ARG A 22 -6.00 7.30 2.23
N ILE A 23 -5.00 6.83 1.47
CA ILE A 23 -5.13 6.60 0.02
C ILE A 23 -6.13 5.48 -0.26
N ILE A 24 -6.07 4.37 0.49
CA ILE A 24 -7.02 3.25 0.39
C ILE A 24 -8.45 3.72 0.67
N ASP A 25 -8.64 4.47 1.76
CA ASP A 25 -9.96 4.98 2.14
C ASP A 25 -10.50 5.98 1.10
N ALA A 26 -9.65 6.85 0.53
CA ALA A 26 -10.03 7.79 -0.52
C ALA A 26 -10.31 7.12 -1.88
N ALA A 27 -9.59 6.04 -2.21
CA ALA A 27 -9.78 5.27 -3.43
C ALA A 27 -10.89 4.20 -3.30
N GLY A 28 -11.29 3.87 -2.09
CA GLY A 28 -12.33 2.88 -1.75
C GLY A 28 -11.85 1.43 -1.67
N SER A 29 -10.64 1.11 -2.12
CA SER A 29 -10.05 -0.23 -1.97
C SER A 29 -8.52 -0.21 -2.16
N VAL A 30 -7.83 -1.25 -1.69
CA VAL A 30 -6.38 -1.40 -1.90
C VAL A 30 -6.02 -1.52 -3.38
N ALA A 31 -6.86 -2.19 -4.18
CA ALA A 31 -6.67 -2.31 -5.61
C ALA A 31 -6.80 -0.94 -6.31
N ALA A 32 -7.86 -0.19 -5.97
CA ALA A 32 -8.07 1.15 -6.51
C ALA A 32 -6.97 2.15 -6.06
N ALA A 33 -6.40 1.96 -4.87
CA ALA A 33 -5.28 2.75 -4.38
C ALA A 33 -3.99 2.54 -5.21
N CYS A 34 -3.77 1.36 -5.78
CA CYS A 34 -2.66 1.13 -6.71
C CYS A 34 -2.85 1.81 -8.07
N GLU A 35 -4.08 2.15 -8.43
CA GLU A 35 -4.46 2.78 -9.71
C GLU A 35 -4.99 4.20 -9.49
N VAL A 36 -4.67 4.78 -8.33
CA VAL A 36 -5.21 6.07 -7.90
C VAL A 36 -4.72 7.19 -8.80
N SER A 37 -5.66 8.02 -9.24
CA SER A 37 -5.33 9.20 -10.04
C SER A 37 -4.73 10.32 -9.18
N GLU A 38 -3.94 11.19 -9.82
CA GLU A 38 -3.38 12.36 -9.15
C GLU A 38 -4.44 13.30 -8.56
N SER A 39 -5.63 13.37 -9.16
CA SER A 39 -6.73 14.20 -8.66
C SER A 39 -7.24 13.70 -7.30
N VAL A 40 -7.34 12.38 -7.14
CA VAL A 40 -7.71 11.76 -5.85
C VAL A 40 -6.60 11.98 -4.83
N LEU A 41 -5.34 11.77 -5.22
CA LEU A 41 -4.18 12.00 -4.33
C LEU A 41 -4.10 13.45 -3.81
N ARG A 42 -4.46 14.44 -4.61
CA ARG A 42 -4.53 15.85 -4.17
C ARG A 42 -5.53 16.10 -3.04
N GLY A 43 -6.57 15.28 -2.93
CA GLY A 43 -7.57 15.36 -1.87
C GLY A 43 -7.17 14.63 -0.58
N VAL A 44 -6.08 13.88 -0.58
CA VAL A 44 -5.63 13.09 0.57
C VAL A 44 -4.83 13.99 1.53
N ASP A 45 -5.29 14.08 2.79
CA ASP A 45 -4.57 14.80 3.83
C ASP A 45 -3.15 14.23 4.02
N GLY A 46 -2.14 15.10 4.05
CA GLY A 46 -0.73 14.75 4.09
C GLY A 46 -0.04 14.66 2.71
N ILE A 47 -0.77 14.75 1.60
CA ILE A 47 -0.22 14.82 0.24
C ILE A 47 -0.30 16.26 -0.29
N GLY A 48 0.80 16.99 -0.19
CA GLY A 48 0.93 18.29 -0.85
C GLY A 48 1.10 18.16 -2.36
N ALA A 49 0.77 19.23 -3.12
CA ALA A 49 0.84 19.25 -4.58
C ALA A 49 2.20 18.78 -5.16
N GLN A 50 3.30 19.08 -4.46
CA GLN A 50 4.65 18.68 -4.86
C GLN A 50 4.92 17.16 -4.72
N LYS A 51 4.15 16.46 -3.87
CA LYS A 51 4.33 15.02 -3.61
C LYS A 51 3.48 14.15 -4.53
N VAL A 52 2.41 14.70 -5.13
CA VAL A 52 1.41 13.94 -5.90
C VAL A 52 2.05 13.14 -7.04
N ALA A 53 2.79 13.80 -7.93
CA ALA A 53 3.44 13.13 -9.06
C ALA A 53 4.48 12.10 -8.61
N LYS A 54 5.22 12.40 -7.53
CA LYS A 54 6.21 11.46 -6.97
C LYS A 54 5.55 10.21 -6.41
N ILE A 55 4.47 10.37 -5.65
CA ILE A 55 3.72 9.26 -5.04
C ILE A 55 3.07 8.42 -6.15
N ALA A 56 2.39 9.03 -7.11
CA ALA A 56 1.78 8.31 -8.23
C ALA A 56 2.83 7.51 -9.03
N GLY A 57 3.97 8.13 -9.36
CA GLY A 57 5.07 7.45 -10.04
C GLY A 57 5.68 6.31 -9.21
N SER A 58 5.77 6.48 -7.89
CA SER A 58 6.31 5.44 -7.02
C SER A 58 5.40 4.22 -6.91
N ILE A 59 4.08 4.42 -6.79
CA ILE A 59 3.09 3.32 -6.78
C ILE A 59 3.20 2.50 -8.06
N ALA A 60 3.31 3.17 -9.22
CA ALA A 60 3.46 2.49 -10.50
C ALA A 60 4.76 1.68 -10.59
N ALA A 61 5.87 2.24 -10.10
CA ALA A 61 7.17 1.55 -10.10
C ALA A 61 7.23 0.37 -9.10
N ALA A 62 6.56 0.49 -7.95
CA ALA A 62 6.59 -0.50 -6.89
C ALA A 62 5.88 -1.83 -7.26
N ARG A 63 4.96 -1.82 -8.23
CA ARG A 63 4.18 -3.02 -8.62
C ARG A 63 5.08 -4.17 -9.11
N ALA A 64 6.06 -3.85 -9.95
CA ALA A 64 7.01 -4.86 -10.44
C ALA A 64 7.89 -5.43 -9.31
N THR A 65 8.33 -4.57 -8.40
CA THR A 65 9.11 -4.98 -7.22
C THR A 65 8.27 -5.84 -6.28
N ALA A 66 7.01 -5.49 -6.02
CA ALA A 66 6.11 -6.27 -5.18
C ALA A 66 5.92 -7.69 -5.71
N ALA A 67 5.69 -7.85 -7.02
CA ALA A 67 5.58 -9.16 -7.64
C ALA A 67 6.88 -9.99 -7.47
N ALA A 68 8.05 -9.37 -7.65
CA ALA A 68 9.34 -10.04 -7.48
C ALA A 68 9.58 -10.47 -6.02
N GLU A 69 9.27 -9.62 -5.05
CA GLU A 69 9.42 -9.91 -3.62
C GLU A 69 8.48 -11.04 -3.17
N ILE A 70 7.25 -11.09 -3.69
CA ILE A 70 6.30 -12.18 -3.40
C ILE A 70 6.87 -13.53 -3.85
N GLU A 71 7.40 -13.61 -5.08
CA GLU A 71 7.98 -14.85 -5.59
C GLU A 71 9.27 -15.23 -4.84
N ALA A 72 10.11 -14.24 -4.50
CA ALA A 72 11.33 -14.47 -3.72
C ALA A 72 11.03 -14.98 -2.30
N ALA A 73 10.00 -14.45 -1.63
CA ALA A 73 9.55 -14.91 -0.33
C ALA A 73 8.95 -16.32 -0.42
N ARG A 74 8.12 -16.58 -1.43
CA ARG A 74 7.53 -17.91 -1.67
C ARG A 74 8.62 -18.96 -1.89
N ALA A 75 9.67 -18.66 -2.66
CA ALA A 75 10.79 -19.56 -2.88
C ALA A 75 11.56 -19.91 -1.58
N LYS A 76 11.46 -19.07 -0.54
CA LYS A 76 12.03 -19.28 0.79
C LYS A 76 11.04 -19.88 1.79
N GLY A 77 9.81 -20.19 1.37
CA GLY A 77 8.75 -20.67 2.26
C GLY A 77 8.21 -19.59 3.22
N ILE A 78 8.41 -18.32 2.90
CA ILE A 78 7.91 -17.18 3.70
C ILE A 78 6.56 -16.74 3.16
N GLY A 79 5.59 -16.57 4.06
CA GLY A 79 4.27 -16.03 3.77
C GLY A 79 4.13 -14.57 4.23
N PHE A 80 3.16 -13.88 3.63
CA PHE A 80 2.73 -12.55 4.07
C PHE A 80 1.35 -12.66 4.68
N LEU A 81 1.06 -11.76 5.62
CA LEU A 81 -0.29 -11.56 6.15
C LEU A 81 -0.73 -10.14 5.80
N THR A 82 -1.93 -9.99 5.26
CA THR A 82 -2.51 -8.65 5.00
C THR A 82 -3.69 -8.35 5.91
N PRO A 83 -4.03 -7.06 6.13
CA PRO A 83 -5.16 -6.67 6.97
C PRO A 83 -6.53 -7.24 6.57
N ASP A 84 -6.67 -7.71 5.33
CA ASP A 84 -7.91 -8.35 4.84
C ASP A 84 -8.04 -9.81 5.32
N GLU A 85 -6.97 -10.40 5.84
CA GLU A 85 -6.93 -11.81 6.21
C GLU A 85 -7.29 -12.04 7.67
N PRO A 86 -8.12 -13.05 8.00
CA PRO A 86 -8.47 -13.38 9.38
C PRO A 86 -7.27 -13.74 10.27
N ALA A 87 -6.17 -14.17 9.66
CA ALA A 87 -4.93 -14.52 10.36
C ALA A 87 -4.10 -13.28 10.75
N TYR A 88 -4.42 -12.09 10.22
CA TYR A 88 -3.74 -10.86 10.59
C TYR A 88 -4.04 -10.51 12.06
N PRO A 89 -3.01 -10.29 12.91
CA PRO A 89 -3.21 -10.10 14.33
C PRO A 89 -4.08 -8.86 14.63
N HIS A 90 -5.26 -9.08 15.22
CA HIS A 90 -6.19 -7.99 15.53
C HIS A 90 -5.56 -6.86 16.37
N LEU A 91 -4.69 -7.21 17.32
CA LEU A 91 -4.00 -6.21 18.15
C LEU A 91 -3.16 -5.22 17.32
N LEU A 92 -2.57 -5.65 16.20
CA LEU A 92 -1.83 -4.76 15.31
C LEU A 92 -2.75 -3.72 14.67
N THR A 93 -4.01 -4.04 14.38
CA THR A 93 -4.96 -3.06 13.81
C THR A 93 -5.35 -1.94 14.78
N THR A 94 -5.10 -2.13 16.09
CA THR A 94 -5.50 -1.18 17.13
C THR A 94 -4.43 -0.16 17.49
N ILE A 95 -3.19 -0.34 17.00
CA ILE A 95 -2.10 0.60 17.27
C ILE A 95 -2.20 1.84 16.36
N PRO A 96 -1.62 2.99 16.74
CA PRO A 96 -1.74 4.23 15.97
C PRO A 96 -1.17 4.17 14.53
N ASN A 97 -0.20 3.29 14.30
CA ASN A 97 0.46 3.12 13.00
C ASN A 97 0.61 1.62 12.69
N PRO A 98 -0.51 0.94 12.35
CA PRO A 98 -0.49 -0.48 12.06
C PRO A 98 0.37 -0.76 10.81
N PRO A 99 1.12 -1.87 10.76
CA PRO A 99 1.75 -2.28 9.51
C PRO A 99 0.70 -2.63 8.46
N LEU A 100 1.04 -2.44 7.18
CA LEU A 100 0.23 -2.87 6.04
C LEU A 100 0.33 -4.37 5.80
#